data_AF-A0A699K302-F1
#
_entry.id   AF-A0A699K302-F1
#
_cell.length_a   1.000
_cell.length_b   1.000
_cell.length_c   1.000
_cell.angle_alpha   90.00
_cell.angle_beta   90.00
_cell.angle_gamma   90.00
#
_symmetry.space_group_name_H-M   'P 1'
#
loop_
_entity.id
_entity.type
_entity.pdbx_description
1 polymer ?
#
loop_
_entity_poly.entity_id
_entity_poly.type
_entity_poly.pdbx_seq_one_letter_code
_entity_poly.pdbx_strand_id
1 'polypeptide(L)'
;GGLIFRPACLFLGLEKAFRDGPERTQLNGLLNMLSNVALTASPDGWIFNSTDSTSFSISEMRYIIDSSFLYSSGVRVRWNKNLPIKINIHSWRLSLNRLPTRFNLDRSGIDLNSVRCPVCDDDIETDLHVFVKCPIVDPIWNSISRWWNISDFPKDINGLIKWSDTLTLNKHTKICLDVVIQTSLWIIWRYRNRMCFDLKPTRKDTLMEQIMIFSHSWILYRNRSYILVGWNGS
;
A
#
# COMPACT_ATOMS: atom_id res chain seq x y z
N GLY A 1 61.48 44.72 11.60
CA GLY A 1 60.67 44.20 12.71
C GLY A 1 59.30 43.85 12.17
N GLY A 2 58.85 42.62 12.38
CA GLY A 2 57.57 42.14 11.87
C GLY A 2 57.49 40.62 11.96
N LEU A 3 57.27 40.14 13.19
CA LEU A 3 57.12 38.74 13.56
C LEU A 3 55.81 38.15 13.01
N ILE A 4 55.93 36.99 12.36
CA ILE A 4 55.14 35.76 12.50
C ILE A 4 53.75 35.90 13.12
N PHE A 5 52.71 35.54 12.34
CA PHE A 5 51.61 34.71 12.80
C PHE A 5 51.18 33.76 11.66
N ARG A 6 51.35 32.45 11.87
CA ARG A 6 50.56 31.40 11.21
C ARG A 6 49.30 31.14 12.04
N PRO A 7 48.21 30.75 11.40
CA PRO A 7 47.69 29.39 11.57
C PRO A 7 47.37 28.79 10.18
N ALA A 8 47.98 27.70 9.73
CA ALA A 8 47.76 26.30 10.13
C ALA A 8 46.28 25.84 10.04
N CYS A 9 46.01 25.12 8.95
CA CYS A 9 45.11 23.96 8.80
C CYS A 9 43.60 24.12 9.05
N LEU A 10 42.80 23.96 7.98
CA LEU A 10 41.83 22.86 7.77
C LEU A 10 40.72 23.29 6.79
N PHE A 11 40.87 23.00 5.50
CA PHE A 11 39.75 22.73 4.60
C PHE A 11 40.19 21.68 3.56
N LEU A 12 40.32 20.43 4.04
CA LEU A 12 40.20 19.24 3.22
C LEU A 12 38.81 18.68 3.50
N GLY A 13 37.91 18.76 2.53
CA GLY A 13 36.53 18.31 2.74
C GLY A 13 35.62 18.52 1.54
N LEU A 14 35.73 17.62 0.55
CA LEU A 14 34.67 17.22 -0.37
C LEU A 14 34.18 18.27 -1.38
N GLU A 15 35.00 18.62 -2.36
CA GLU A 15 34.45 18.73 -3.72
C GLU A 15 34.08 17.32 -4.18
N LYS A 16 32.82 16.96 -3.99
CA LYS A 16 32.26 15.75 -4.57
C LYS A 16 32.30 15.96 -6.09
N ALA A 17 33.30 15.38 -6.76
CA ALA A 17 33.39 15.37 -8.21
C ALA A 17 32.01 15.01 -8.78
N PHE A 18 31.47 15.87 -9.65
CA PHE A 18 30.23 15.62 -10.35
C PHE A 18 30.37 14.25 -11.02
N ARG A 19 29.54 13.27 -10.63
CA ARG A 19 29.59 11.93 -11.19
C ARG A 19 29.01 11.98 -12.61
N ASP A 20 29.77 12.49 -13.58
CA ASP A 20 29.37 12.62 -14.99
C ASP A 20 29.16 11.28 -15.74
N GLY A 21 29.19 10.13 -15.05
CA GLY A 21 29.13 8.82 -15.70
C GLY A 21 27.77 8.51 -16.34
N PRO A 22 26.68 8.47 -15.55
CA PRO A 22 25.34 8.15 -16.05
C PRO A 22 24.82 9.18 -17.07
N GLU A 23 24.97 10.46 -16.77
CA GLU A 23 24.43 11.57 -17.54
C GLU A 23 25.12 11.69 -18.89
N ARG A 24 26.46 11.55 -18.94
CA ARG A 24 27.22 11.56 -20.20
C ARG A 24 26.92 10.34 -21.06
N THR A 25 26.67 9.19 -20.43
CA THR A 25 26.25 7.98 -21.14
C THR A 25 24.85 8.15 -21.76
N GLN A 26 23.91 8.72 -21.01
CA GLN A 26 22.57 9.04 -21.53
C GLN A 26 22.63 10.07 -22.66
N LEU A 27 23.43 11.13 -22.51
CA LEU A 27 23.62 12.15 -23.54
C LEU A 27 24.19 11.56 -24.83
N ASN A 28 25.23 10.73 -24.73
CA ASN A 28 25.80 10.04 -25.89
C ASN A 28 24.77 9.11 -26.55
N GLY A 29 23.92 8.45 -25.75
CA GLY A 29 22.80 7.65 -26.25
C GLY A 29 21.81 8.49 -27.06
N LEU A 30 21.41 9.66 -26.54
CA LEU A 30 20.51 10.58 -27.25
C LEU A 30 21.12 11.11 -28.55
N LEU A 31 22.41 11.50 -28.52
CA LEU A 31 23.11 11.98 -29.71
C LEU A 31 23.18 10.90 -30.81
N ASN A 32 23.41 9.64 -30.44
CA ASN A 32 23.36 8.52 -31.38
C ASN A 32 21.95 8.27 -31.94
N MET A 33 20.89 8.48 -31.15
CA MET A 33 19.51 8.37 -31.66
C MET A 33 19.17 9.49 -32.65
N LEU A 34 19.74 10.68 -32.46
CA LEU A 34 19.52 11.84 -33.31
C LEU A 34 20.38 11.85 -34.58
N SER A 35 21.45 11.05 -34.65
CA SER A 35 22.44 11.13 -35.74
C SER A 35 21.87 10.91 -37.14
N ASN A 36 20.74 10.20 -37.24
CA ASN A 36 20.10 9.86 -38.51
C ASN A 36 18.76 10.60 -38.74
N VAL A 37 18.44 11.60 -37.91
CA VAL A 37 17.19 12.36 -38.03
C VAL A 37 17.38 13.46 -39.07
N ALA A 38 16.65 13.38 -40.18
CA ALA A 38 16.57 14.43 -41.18
C ALA A 38 15.33 15.29 -40.92
N LEU A 39 15.53 16.59 -40.69
CA LEU A 39 14.44 17.54 -40.48
C LEU A 39 13.77 17.90 -41.82
N THR A 40 12.45 17.89 -41.85
CA THR A 40 11.64 18.27 -43.01
C THR A 40 10.88 19.58 -42.74
N ALA A 41 10.50 20.31 -43.78
CA ALA A 41 9.72 21.55 -43.66
C ALA A 41 8.21 21.31 -43.35
N SER A 42 7.84 20.07 -43.04
CA SER A 42 6.48 19.70 -42.62
C SER A 42 6.22 20.18 -41.19
N PRO A 43 4.96 20.44 -40.82
CA PRO A 43 4.61 20.70 -39.42
C PRO A 43 5.05 19.54 -38.52
N ASP A 44 5.56 19.87 -37.33
CA ASP A 44 5.95 18.86 -36.35
C ASP A 44 4.74 18.01 -35.92
N GLY A 45 4.96 16.71 -35.78
CA GLY A 45 3.96 15.75 -35.33
C GLY A 45 4.57 14.76 -34.34
N TRP A 46 3.78 14.38 -33.33
CA TRP A 46 4.16 13.30 -32.43
C TRP A 46 3.93 11.97 -33.16
N ILE A 47 4.99 11.18 -33.33
CA ILE A 47 4.94 9.84 -33.91
C ILE A 47 5.28 8.85 -32.79
N PHE A 48 4.43 7.85 -32.63
CA PHE A 48 4.68 6.74 -31.74
C PHE A 48 4.80 5.47 -32.59
N ASN A 49 5.99 4.87 -32.65
CA ASN A 49 6.22 3.62 -33.37
C ASN A 49 5.58 2.44 -32.61
N SER A 50 4.24 2.40 -32.58
CA SER A 50 3.48 1.19 -32.34
C SER A 50 3.31 0.46 -33.67
N THR A 51 3.18 -0.86 -33.65
CA THR A 51 3.43 -1.77 -34.80
C THR A 51 2.69 -1.45 -36.10
N ASP A 52 1.65 -0.61 -36.10
CA ASP A 52 0.76 -0.43 -37.26
C ASP A 52 0.27 1.02 -37.51
N SER A 53 0.73 2.04 -36.76
CA SER A 53 0.28 3.43 -36.93
C SER A 53 1.44 4.43 -36.90
N THR A 54 1.40 5.44 -37.78
CA THR A 54 2.36 6.57 -37.79
C THR A 54 1.86 7.78 -36.99
N SER A 55 0.73 7.64 -36.29
CA SER A 55 0.11 8.71 -35.51
C SER A 55 0.19 8.42 -34.02
N PHE A 56 0.52 9.43 -33.22
CA PHE A 56 0.49 9.32 -31.77
C PHE A 56 -0.95 9.11 -31.26
N SER A 57 -1.18 7.99 -30.58
CA SER A 57 -2.41 7.72 -29.87
C SER A 57 -2.16 7.41 -28.39
N ILE A 58 -2.81 8.18 -27.51
CA ILE A 58 -2.75 7.95 -26.06
C ILE A 58 -3.30 6.55 -25.71
N SER A 59 -4.29 6.04 -26.45
CA SER A 59 -4.86 4.72 -26.17
C SER A 59 -3.88 3.59 -26.46
N GLU A 60 -3.10 3.70 -27.54
CA GLU A 60 -2.10 2.69 -27.92
C GLU A 60 -0.90 2.74 -26.98
N MET A 61 -0.39 3.94 -26.68
CA MET A 61 0.69 4.12 -25.70
C MET A 61 0.28 3.56 -24.33
N ARG A 62 -0.95 3.84 -23.89
CA ARG A 62 -1.47 3.33 -22.62
C ARG A 62 -1.60 1.81 -22.64
N TYR A 63 -2.06 1.21 -23.74
CA TYR A 63 -2.11 -0.25 -23.89
C TYR A 63 -0.71 -0.89 -23.78
N ILE A 64 0.30 -0.31 -24.44
CA ILE A 64 1.68 -0.82 -24.39
C ILE A 64 2.27 -0.66 -22.99
N ILE A 65 2.06 0.49 -22.33
CA ILE A 65 2.49 0.69 -20.95
C ILE A 65 1.77 -0.27 -20.01
N ASP A 66 0.46 -0.38 -20.11
CA ASP A 66 -0.33 -1.25 -19.24
C ASP A 66 0.06 -2.71 -19.44
N SER A 67 0.27 -3.17 -20.68
CA SER A 67 0.71 -4.55 -20.97
C SER A 67 2.15 -4.86 -20.55
N SER A 68 3.05 -3.87 -20.59
CA SER A 68 4.46 -4.04 -20.20
C SER A 68 4.73 -3.86 -18.70
N PHE A 69 4.03 -2.94 -18.03
CA PHE A 69 4.28 -2.58 -16.64
C PHE A 69 3.23 -3.12 -15.67
N LEU A 70 1.97 -3.27 -16.08
CA LEU A 70 0.95 -3.87 -15.23
C LEU A 70 1.01 -5.39 -15.42
N TYR A 71 1.96 -6.02 -14.72
CA TYR A 71 1.85 -7.45 -14.45
C TYR A 71 0.47 -7.68 -13.83
N SER A 72 -0.44 -8.27 -14.62
CA SER A 72 -1.74 -8.71 -14.13
C SER A 72 -1.46 -9.85 -13.16
N SER A 73 -1.19 -9.51 -11.89
CA SER A 73 -1.21 -10.52 -10.84
C SER A 73 -2.61 -11.12 -10.91
N GLY A 74 -2.72 -12.40 -11.30
CA GLY A 74 -4.00 -13.07 -11.51
C GLY A 74 -4.92 -13.09 -10.26
N VAL A 75 -4.45 -12.55 -9.13
CA VAL A 75 -5.21 -12.33 -7.91
C VAL A 75 -6.13 -11.12 -8.08
N ARG A 76 -7.34 -11.36 -8.59
CA ARG A 76 -8.42 -10.37 -8.54
C ARG A 76 -8.87 -10.17 -7.09
N VAL A 77 -8.61 -8.99 -6.54
CA VAL A 77 -9.19 -8.58 -5.26
C VAL A 77 -10.68 -8.33 -5.47
N ARG A 78 -11.53 -9.01 -4.70
CA ARG A 78 -12.97 -8.84 -4.77
C ARG A 78 -13.34 -7.50 -4.17
N TRP A 79 -14.01 -6.65 -4.96
CA TRP A 79 -14.56 -5.39 -4.47
C TRP A 79 -15.90 -5.64 -3.78
N ASN A 80 -16.03 -5.25 -2.52
CA ASN A 80 -17.30 -5.29 -1.83
C ASN A 80 -18.00 -3.93 -1.95
N LYS A 81 -19.14 -3.90 -2.64
CA LYS A 81 -19.93 -2.68 -2.85
C LYS A 81 -20.52 -2.09 -1.57
N ASN A 82 -20.58 -2.86 -0.48
CA ASN A 82 -21.04 -2.38 0.83
C ASN A 82 -19.93 -1.67 1.62
N LEU A 83 -18.70 -1.70 1.12
CA LEU A 83 -17.58 -0.96 1.69
C LEU A 83 -17.38 0.39 0.98
N PRO A 84 -16.91 1.42 1.71
CA PRO A 84 -16.34 2.60 1.09
C PRO A 84 -15.19 2.24 0.15
N ILE A 85 -15.06 2.97 -0.95
CA ILE A 85 -13.99 2.78 -1.93
C ILE A 85 -12.59 2.77 -1.29
N LYS A 86 -12.35 3.62 -0.29
CA LYS A 86 -11.07 3.69 0.43
C LYS A 86 -10.69 2.39 1.14
N ILE A 87 -11.68 1.62 1.64
CA ILE A 87 -11.43 0.33 2.30
C ILE A 87 -11.09 -0.72 1.25
N ASN A 88 -11.82 -0.77 0.13
CA ASN A 88 -11.47 -1.66 -0.98
C ASN A 88 -10.05 -1.37 -1.52
N ILE A 89 -9.69 -0.08 -1.68
CA ILE A 89 -8.33 0.31 -2.11
C ILE A 89 -7.29 -0.13 -1.08
N HIS A 90 -7.56 0.03 0.21
CA HIS A 90 -6.67 -0.44 1.27
C HIS A 90 -6.43 -1.95 1.17
N SER A 91 -7.49 -2.75 1.08
CA SER A 91 -7.39 -4.21 0.95
C SER A 91 -6.66 -4.64 -0.33
N TRP A 92 -6.88 -3.92 -1.43
CA TRP A 92 -6.15 -4.14 -2.67
C TRP A 92 -4.65 -3.87 -2.51
N ARG A 93 -4.27 -2.75 -1.90
CA ARG A 93 -2.85 -2.44 -1.61
C ARG A 93 -2.23 -3.49 -0.68
N LEU A 94 -2.97 -3.94 0.33
CA LEU A 94 -2.53 -5.00 1.24
C LEU A 94 -2.26 -6.32 0.51
N SER A 95 -3.16 -6.75 -0.40
CA SER A 95 -2.94 -7.98 -1.17
C SER A 95 -1.70 -7.96 -2.06
N LEU A 96 -1.21 -6.76 -2.39
CA LEU A 96 -0.03 -6.55 -3.21
C LEU A 96 1.24 -6.30 -2.38
N ASN A 97 1.14 -6.34 -1.04
CA ASN A 97 2.20 -5.92 -0.11
C ASN A 97 2.71 -4.50 -0.44
N ARG A 98 1.77 -3.56 -0.67
CA ARG A 98 2.03 -2.16 -1.09
C ARG A 98 1.57 -1.13 -0.04
N LEU A 99 1.39 -1.55 1.20
CA LEU A 99 1.19 -0.61 2.30
C LEU A 99 2.54 -0.05 2.78
N PRO A 100 2.59 1.22 3.24
CA PRO A 100 3.80 1.85 3.74
C PRO A 100 4.12 1.39 5.17
N THR A 101 4.29 0.09 5.36
CA THR A 101 4.93 -0.48 6.55
C THR A 101 6.39 -0.06 6.60
N ARG A 102 7.01 0.01 7.78
CA ARG A 102 8.42 0.43 7.90
C ARG A 102 9.34 -0.48 7.09
N PHE A 103 9.06 -1.79 7.02
CA PHE A 103 9.79 -2.70 6.14
C PHE A 103 9.69 -2.32 4.65
N ASN A 104 8.49 -1.99 4.16
CA ASN A 104 8.30 -1.62 2.76
C ASN A 104 8.88 -0.22 2.44
N LEU A 105 8.87 0.69 3.41
CA LEU A 105 9.48 2.03 3.29
C LEU A 105 11.01 1.93 3.23
N ASP A 106 11.63 1.18 4.13
CA ASP A 106 13.08 0.91 4.14
C ASP A 106 13.53 0.28 2.80
N ARG A 107 12.80 -0.74 2.34
CA ARG A 107 13.03 -1.36 1.02
C ARG A 107 12.89 -0.37 -0.16
N SER A 108 12.11 0.70 0.03
CA SER A 108 11.94 1.77 -0.97
C SER A 108 13.01 2.87 -0.87
N GLY A 109 14.02 2.69 0.00
CA GLY A 109 15.12 3.63 0.18
C GLY A 109 14.78 4.84 1.06
N ILE A 110 13.69 4.76 1.83
CA ILE A 110 13.34 5.82 2.80
C ILE A 110 14.06 5.52 4.11
N ASP A 111 14.90 6.47 4.54
CA ASP A 111 15.64 6.37 5.80
C ASP A 111 14.69 6.44 7.00
N LEU A 112 14.81 5.46 7.90
CA LEU A 112 13.96 5.30 9.08
C LEU A 112 14.82 5.00 10.30
N ASN A 113 14.51 5.64 11.43
CA ASN A 113 15.20 5.40 12.70
C ASN A 113 15.10 3.93 13.18
N SER A 114 14.04 3.21 12.79
CA SER A 114 13.84 1.80 13.13
C SER A 114 12.80 1.17 12.19
N VAL A 115 13.00 -0.11 11.88
CA VAL A 115 12.05 -0.95 11.13
C VAL A 115 11.09 -1.75 12.02
N ARG A 116 11.22 -1.61 13.35
CA ARG A 116 10.36 -2.32 14.33
C ARG A 116 8.92 -1.84 14.29
N CYS A 117 8.00 -2.72 14.66
CA CYS A 117 6.58 -2.44 14.78
C CYS A 117 6.32 -1.28 15.75
N PRO A 118 5.70 -0.17 15.32
CA PRO A 118 5.42 0.98 16.19
C PRO A 118 4.32 0.69 17.23
N VAL A 119 3.65 -0.46 17.12
CA VAL A 119 2.52 -0.83 18.00
C VAL A 119 2.97 -1.69 19.17
N CYS A 120 3.77 -2.74 18.93
CA CYS A 120 4.24 -3.64 19.98
C CYS A 120 5.76 -3.58 20.22
N ASP A 121 6.52 -3.01 19.28
CA ASP A 121 7.99 -2.98 19.30
C ASP A 121 8.67 -4.35 19.43
N ASP A 122 7.98 -5.47 19.14
CA ASP A 122 8.54 -6.82 19.34
C ASP A 122 9.24 -7.40 18.10
N ASP A 123 8.84 -7.00 16.89
CA ASP A 123 9.30 -7.60 15.62
C ASP A 123 9.35 -6.55 14.50
N ILE A 124 9.90 -6.92 13.34
CA ILE A 124 9.94 -6.08 12.14
C ILE A 124 8.52 -5.83 11.63
N GLU A 125 8.24 -4.57 11.29
CA GLU A 125 6.95 -4.16 10.79
C GLU A 125 6.74 -4.58 9.33
N THR A 126 6.34 -5.82 9.12
CA THR A 126 5.84 -6.34 7.84
C THR A 126 4.32 -6.31 7.81
N ASP A 127 3.69 -6.38 6.63
CA ASP A 127 2.22 -6.50 6.52
C ASP A 127 1.72 -7.72 7.32
N LEU A 128 2.41 -8.87 7.21
CA LEU A 128 2.09 -10.07 8.00
C LEU A 128 2.16 -9.82 9.51
N HIS A 129 3.17 -9.11 9.99
CA HIS A 129 3.26 -8.77 11.40
C HIS A 129 2.10 -7.85 11.82
N VAL A 130 1.88 -6.75 11.08
CA VAL A 130 0.85 -5.75 11.41
C VAL A 130 -0.55 -6.34 11.47
N PHE A 131 -0.91 -7.25 10.56
CA PHE A 131 -2.28 -7.77 10.46
C PHE A 131 -2.50 -9.16 11.03
N VAL A 132 -1.44 -9.93 11.31
CA VAL A 132 -1.57 -11.32 11.79
C VAL A 132 -0.78 -11.56 13.07
N LYS A 133 0.52 -11.25 13.11
CA LYS A 133 1.39 -11.70 14.21
C LYS A 133 1.49 -10.72 15.39
N CYS A 134 1.07 -9.47 15.21
CA CYS A 134 1.16 -8.46 16.25
C CYS A 134 0.31 -8.88 17.46
N PRO A 135 0.85 -8.89 18.69
CA PRO A 135 0.12 -9.31 19.90
C PRO A 135 -1.15 -8.50 20.17
N ILE A 136 -1.25 -7.28 19.62
CA ILE A 136 -2.45 -6.45 19.73
C ILE A 136 -3.60 -6.94 18.84
N VAL A 137 -3.28 -7.66 17.76
CA VAL A 137 -4.23 -8.04 16.70
C VAL A 137 -4.82 -9.42 16.93
N ASP A 138 -4.09 -10.35 17.55
CA ASP A 138 -4.59 -11.68 17.92
C ASP A 138 -5.92 -11.65 18.70
N PRO A 139 -6.07 -10.83 19.76
CA PRO A 139 -7.34 -10.72 20.49
C PRO A 139 -8.50 -10.20 19.65
N ILE A 140 -8.21 -9.37 18.62
CA ILE A 140 -9.21 -8.80 17.72
C ILE A 140 -9.78 -9.91 16.84
N TRP A 141 -8.92 -10.67 16.16
CA TRP A 141 -9.36 -11.76 15.31
C TRP A 141 -10.07 -12.87 16.09
N ASN A 142 -9.56 -13.24 17.26
CA ASN A 142 -10.24 -14.20 18.14
C ASN A 142 -11.64 -13.71 18.55
N SER A 143 -11.81 -12.40 18.77
CA SER A 143 -13.12 -11.84 19.12
C SER A 143 -14.08 -11.81 17.93
N ILE A 144 -13.58 -11.55 16.72
CA ILE A 144 -14.37 -11.66 15.48
C ILE A 144 -14.77 -13.12 15.22
N SER A 145 -13.84 -14.07 15.35
CA SER A 145 -14.14 -15.50 15.21
C SER A 145 -15.23 -15.94 16.18
N ARG A 146 -15.12 -15.56 17.47
CA ARG A 146 -16.15 -15.82 18.48
C ARG A 146 -17.49 -15.18 18.12
N TRP A 147 -17.48 -13.92 17.69
CA TRP A 147 -18.70 -13.19 17.32
C TRP A 147 -19.47 -13.87 16.17
N TRP A 148 -18.76 -14.51 15.24
CA TRP A 148 -19.37 -15.20 14.09
C TRP A 148 -19.44 -16.73 14.25
N ASN A 149 -19.15 -17.25 15.44
CA ASN A 149 -19.09 -18.68 15.74
C ASN A 149 -18.18 -19.49 14.78
N ILE A 150 -17.00 -18.93 14.49
CA ILE A 150 -15.95 -19.53 13.66
C ILE A 150 -14.83 -20.03 14.59
N SER A 151 -14.27 -21.20 14.29
CA SER A 151 -13.27 -21.85 15.16
C SER A 151 -11.91 -21.14 15.16
N ASP A 152 -11.42 -20.68 14.00
CA ASP A 152 -10.12 -20.02 13.87
C ASP A 152 -10.10 -19.00 12.71
N PHE A 153 -9.09 -18.15 12.70
CA PHE A 153 -8.83 -17.15 11.66
C PHE A 153 -7.54 -17.48 10.88
N PRO A 154 -7.47 -17.12 9.59
CA PRO A 154 -6.28 -17.35 8.76
C PRO A 154 -5.01 -16.68 9.29
N LYS A 155 -3.87 -17.37 9.19
CA LYS A 155 -2.56 -16.87 9.65
C LYS A 155 -1.70 -16.28 8.53
N ASP A 156 -2.32 -15.91 7.42
CA ASP A 156 -1.69 -15.26 6.28
C ASP A 156 -2.60 -14.16 5.72
N ILE A 157 -1.99 -13.20 5.02
CA ILE A 157 -2.70 -12.02 4.50
C ILE A 157 -3.75 -12.38 3.45
N ASN A 158 -3.44 -13.31 2.55
CA ASN A 158 -4.37 -13.70 1.48
C ASN A 158 -5.57 -14.45 2.04
N GLY A 159 -5.32 -15.34 3.00
CA GLY A 159 -6.33 -16.02 3.78
C GLY A 159 -7.25 -15.02 4.48
N LEU A 160 -6.71 -14.03 5.21
CA LEU A 160 -7.52 -12.99 5.86
C LEU A 160 -8.40 -12.23 4.88
N ILE A 161 -7.83 -11.75 3.76
CA ILE A 161 -8.58 -10.97 2.76
C ILE A 161 -9.71 -11.81 2.15
N LYS A 162 -9.54 -13.12 1.99
CA LYS A 162 -10.51 -14.05 1.39
C LYS A 162 -11.30 -14.84 2.43
N TRP A 163 -11.19 -14.53 3.70
CA TRP A 163 -11.65 -15.41 4.77
C TRP A 163 -13.16 -15.69 4.72
N SER A 164 -13.98 -14.68 4.39
CA SER A 164 -15.42 -14.90 4.21
C SER A 164 -15.75 -15.88 3.07
N ASP A 165 -14.91 -15.94 2.04
CA ASP A 165 -15.13 -16.81 0.88
C ASP A 165 -14.82 -18.27 1.20
N THR A 166 -13.84 -18.52 2.06
CA THR A 166 -13.41 -19.87 2.46
C THR A 166 -14.40 -20.59 3.38
N LEU A 167 -15.33 -19.85 3.98
CA LEU A 167 -16.31 -20.40 4.92
C LEU A 167 -17.58 -20.88 4.22
N THR A 168 -18.23 -21.90 4.77
CA THR A 168 -19.54 -22.41 4.32
C THR A 168 -20.68 -21.60 4.93
N LEU A 169 -20.88 -20.39 4.42
CA LEU A 169 -21.94 -19.46 4.85
C LEU A 169 -22.86 -19.10 3.68
N ASN A 170 -24.10 -18.70 3.97
CA ASN A 170 -24.97 -18.16 2.94
C ASN A 170 -24.40 -16.84 2.36
N LYS A 171 -24.81 -16.50 1.13
CA LYS A 171 -24.28 -15.34 0.39
C LYS A 171 -24.35 -14.03 1.18
N HIS A 172 -25.44 -13.82 1.90
CA HIS A 172 -25.69 -12.59 2.66
C HIS A 172 -24.75 -12.47 3.87
N THR A 173 -24.64 -13.55 4.64
CA THR A 173 -23.72 -13.68 5.78
C THR A 173 -22.26 -13.53 5.33
N LYS A 174 -21.86 -14.12 4.19
CA LYS A 174 -20.51 -13.91 3.62
C LYS A 174 -20.21 -12.44 3.34
N ILE A 175 -21.14 -11.72 2.74
CA ILE A 175 -20.98 -10.30 2.42
C ILE A 175 -20.81 -9.46 3.69
N CYS A 176 -21.60 -9.75 4.73
CA CYS A 176 -21.54 -9.00 5.98
C CYS A 176 -20.25 -9.31 6.77
N LEU A 177 -19.86 -10.58 6.82
CA LEU A 177 -18.59 -10.99 7.41
C LEU A 177 -17.40 -10.36 6.67
N ASP A 178 -17.43 -10.32 5.33
CA ASP A 178 -16.40 -9.64 4.54
C ASP A 178 -16.31 -8.16 4.92
N VAL A 179 -17.44 -7.45 5.09
CA VAL A 179 -17.41 -6.06 5.57
C VAL A 179 -16.73 -5.94 6.93
N VAL A 180 -17.02 -6.85 7.88
CA VAL A 180 -16.37 -6.87 9.20
C VAL A 180 -14.86 -7.09 9.05
N ILE A 181 -14.44 -8.08 8.25
CA ILE A 181 -13.02 -8.41 8.04
C ILE A 181 -12.28 -7.24 7.41
N GLN A 182 -12.77 -6.69 6.29
CA GLN A 182 -12.10 -5.58 5.60
C GLN A 182 -12.09 -4.30 6.46
N THR A 183 -13.14 -4.07 7.25
CA THR A 183 -13.17 -2.96 8.22
C THR A 183 -12.15 -3.18 9.32
N SER A 184 -11.97 -4.42 9.79
CA SER A 184 -10.96 -4.76 10.81
C SER A 184 -9.55 -4.49 10.32
N LEU A 185 -9.22 -4.94 9.10
CA LEU A 185 -7.95 -4.61 8.44
C LEU A 185 -7.75 -3.09 8.37
N TRP A 186 -8.77 -2.33 7.97
CA TRP A 186 -8.69 -0.88 7.92
C TRP A 186 -8.48 -0.22 9.30
N ILE A 187 -9.19 -0.67 10.34
CA ILE A 187 -9.08 -0.13 11.69
C ILE A 187 -7.72 -0.45 12.31
N ILE A 188 -7.20 -1.67 12.12
CA ILE A 188 -5.85 -2.06 12.54
C ILE A 188 -4.81 -1.14 11.89
N TRP A 189 -4.91 -0.95 10.57
CA TRP A 189 -4.01 -0.05 9.84
C TRP A 189 -4.09 1.39 10.34
N ARG A 190 -5.30 1.89 10.56
CA ARG A 190 -5.53 3.24 11.08
C ARG A 190 -4.94 3.39 12.48
N TYR A 191 -5.12 2.41 13.35
CA TYR A 191 -4.57 2.39 14.70
C TYR A 191 -3.05 2.44 14.68
N ARG A 192 -2.42 1.59 13.87
CA ARG A 192 -0.98 1.63 13.62
C ARG A 192 -0.54 3.02 13.17
N ASN A 193 -1.22 3.64 12.20
CA ASN A 193 -0.81 4.96 11.70
C ASN A 193 -0.90 6.03 12.79
N ARG A 194 -1.91 5.97 13.64
CA ARG A 194 -2.00 6.87 14.79
C ARG A 194 -0.85 6.69 15.77
N MET A 195 -0.36 5.46 15.98
CA MET A 195 0.84 5.24 16.80
C MET A 195 2.10 5.85 16.21
N CYS A 196 2.18 6.02 14.89
CA CYS A 196 3.30 6.68 14.25
C CYS A 196 3.19 8.22 14.25
N PHE A 197 1.98 8.77 14.10
CA PHE A 197 1.79 10.17 13.71
C PHE A 197 0.99 11.01 14.72
N ASP A 198 0.19 10.40 15.59
CA ASP A 198 -0.61 11.14 16.56
C ASP A 198 0.17 11.36 17.85
N LEU A 199 0.05 12.56 18.42
CA LEU A 199 0.66 12.92 19.71
C LEU A 199 0.05 12.16 20.90
N LYS A 200 -1.20 11.68 20.76
CA LYS A 200 -1.92 10.95 21.80
C LYS A 200 -2.27 9.54 21.29
N PRO A 201 -1.64 8.49 21.86
CA PRO A 201 -1.94 7.11 21.51
C PRO A 201 -3.44 6.81 21.71
N THR A 202 -4.08 6.23 20.69
CA THR A 202 -5.45 5.73 20.85
C THR A 202 -5.41 4.49 21.75
N ARG A 203 -6.40 4.28 22.62
CA ARG A 203 -6.41 3.10 23.47
C ARG A 203 -6.80 1.84 22.68
N LYS A 204 -6.04 0.76 22.84
CA LYS A 204 -6.21 -0.51 22.11
C LYS A 204 -7.56 -1.20 22.36
N ASP A 205 -8.13 -1.01 23.55
CA ASP A 205 -9.40 -1.60 23.97
C ASP A 205 -10.61 -1.06 23.18
N THR A 206 -10.47 0.10 22.53
CA THR A 206 -11.53 0.68 21.69
C THR A 206 -11.57 0.09 20.27
N LEU A 207 -10.64 -0.79 19.89
CA LEU A 207 -10.53 -1.28 18.52
C LEU A 207 -11.71 -2.16 18.11
N MET A 208 -12.13 -3.08 18.98
CA MET A 208 -13.28 -3.94 18.72
C MET A 208 -14.58 -3.13 18.59
N GLU A 209 -14.77 -2.16 19.48
CA GLU A 209 -15.93 -1.25 19.43
C GLU A 209 -15.94 -0.45 18.11
N GLN A 210 -14.80 0.10 17.70
CA GLN A 210 -14.68 0.78 16.41
C GLN A 210 -14.99 -0.16 15.25
N ILE A 211 -14.52 -1.41 15.27
CA ILE A 211 -14.83 -2.39 14.23
C ILE A 211 -16.34 -2.63 14.14
N MET A 212 -17.01 -2.82 15.27
CA MET A 212 -18.46 -3.03 15.30
C MET A 212 -19.23 -1.81 14.77
N ILE A 213 -18.94 -0.61 15.30
CA ILE A 213 -19.61 0.63 14.88
C ILE A 213 -19.39 0.89 13.38
N PHE A 214 -18.15 0.73 12.91
CA PHE A 214 -17.80 1.00 11.53
C PHE A 214 -18.37 -0.08 10.60
N SER A 215 -18.24 -1.36 10.90
CA SER A 215 -18.84 -2.37 10.02
C SER A 215 -20.37 -2.24 9.93
N HIS A 216 -21.04 -1.95 11.05
CA HIS A 216 -22.49 -1.73 11.12
C HIS A 216 -22.95 -0.55 10.27
N SER A 217 -22.38 0.64 10.49
CA SER A 217 -22.87 1.83 9.79
C SER A 217 -22.61 1.75 8.26
N TRP A 218 -21.64 0.94 7.83
CA TRP A 218 -21.22 0.86 6.43
C TRP A 218 -22.20 -0.02 5.66
N ILE A 219 -22.60 -1.12 6.30
CA ILE A 219 -23.68 -1.99 5.84
C ILE A 219 -24.99 -1.21 5.76
N LEU A 220 -25.38 -0.53 6.84
CA LEU A 220 -26.65 0.21 6.87
C LEU A 220 -26.72 1.37 5.88
N TYR A 221 -25.64 2.14 5.73
CA TYR A 221 -25.62 3.30 4.83
C TYR A 221 -25.71 2.89 3.36
N ARG A 222 -25.12 1.76 2.98
CA ARG A 222 -25.09 1.31 1.58
C ARG A 222 -26.21 0.36 1.20
N ASN A 223 -26.78 -0.35 2.17
CA ASN A 223 -27.90 -1.25 1.89
C ASN A 223 -28.72 -1.52 3.15
N ARG A 224 -29.86 -0.81 3.24
CA ARG A 224 -30.80 -0.89 4.37
C ARG A 224 -31.51 -2.25 4.48
N SER A 225 -31.42 -3.13 3.50
CA SER A 225 -32.01 -4.47 3.57
C SER A 225 -31.27 -5.42 4.52
N TYR A 226 -30.04 -5.07 4.94
CA TYR A 226 -29.20 -5.89 5.82
C TYR A 226 -29.47 -5.69 7.33
N ILE A 227 -30.57 -5.01 7.71
CA ILE A 227 -30.98 -4.76 9.11
C ILE A 227 -31.12 -6.06 9.94
N LEU A 228 -31.31 -7.21 9.28
CA LEU A 228 -31.64 -8.49 9.93
C LEU A 228 -30.43 -9.40 10.26
N VAL A 229 -29.19 -9.02 9.94
CA VAL A 229 -28.05 -9.75 10.52
C VAL A 229 -28.02 -9.39 11.99
N GLY A 230 -28.15 -10.36 12.91
CA GLY A 230 -28.09 -10.10 14.33
C GLY A 230 -26.76 -9.44 14.71
N TRP A 231 -26.76 -8.12 14.78
CA TRP A 231 -25.67 -7.30 15.36
C TRP A 231 -25.70 -7.32 16.88
N ASN A 232 -26.66 -8.05 17.45
CA ASN A 232 -26.77 -8.27 18.87
C ASN A 232 -25.80 -9.40 19.21
N GLY A 233 -24.67 -9.01 19.80
CA GLY A 233 -23.80 -9.95 20.49
C GLY A 233 -24.62 -10.82 21.43
N SER A 234 -24.34 -12.11 21.38
CA SER A 234 -24.63 -13.06 22.45
C SER A 234 -24.21 -12.52 23.80
#